data_AF-A0A6N3J4K2-F1
#
_entry.id   AF-A0A6N3J4K2-F1
#
_cell.length_a   1.000
_cell.length_b   1.000
_cell.length_c   1.000
_cell.angle_alpha   90.00
_cell.angle_beta   90.00
_cell.angle_gamma   90.00
#
_symmetry.space_group_name_H-M   'P 1'
#
loop_
_entity.id
_entity.type
_entity.pdbx_description
1 polymer ?
#
loop_
_entity_poly.entity_id
_entity_poly.type
_entity_poly.pdbx_seq_one_letter_code
_entity_poly.pdbx_strand_id
1 'polypeptide(L)' 'MSKQAIYTVGDIVKLKSGGPDMTVKEVIKKGIGSIDHDSFSGSYRCQWFAGKKLDNGVFPQESLLKVSSGE' A
#
# COMPACT_ATOMS: atom_id res chain seq x y z
N MET A 1 -0.84 -1.39 20.77
CA MET A 1 -1.98 -0.95 19.93
C MET A 1 -1.95 -1.79 18.66
N SER A 2 -2.93 -2.67 18.43
CA SER A 2 -2.99 -3.48 17.21
C SER A 2 -3.17 -2.56 15.99
N LYS A 3 -2.12 -2.40 15.17
CA LYS A 3 -2.23 -1.66 13.91
C LYS A 3 -3.26 -2.39 13.01
N GLN A 4 -4.13 -1.64 12.37
CA GLN A 4 -5.07 -2.14 11.36
C GLN A 4 -4.58 -1.78 9.97
N ALA A 5 -5.19 -2.37 8.93
CA ALA A 5 -4.98 -1.95 7.55
C ALA A 5 -5.43 -0.48 7.41
N ILE A 6 -4.52 0.39 6.99
CA ILE A 6 -4.78 1.83 6.80
C ILE A 6 -5.41 2.11 5.43
N TYR A 7 -5.04 1.34 4.41
CA TYR A 7 -5.48 1.57 3.03
C TYR A 7 -6.43 0.49 2.56
N THR A 8 -7.38 0.87 1.69
CA THR A 8 -8.33 -0.05 1.07
C THR A 8 -8.12 -0.13 -0.43
N VAL A 9 -8.61 -1.21 -1.06
CA VAL A 9 -8.60 -1.33 -2.54
C VAL A 9 -9.31 -0.11 -3.15
N GLY A 10 -8.68 0.50 -4.15
CA GLY A 10 -9.15 1.73 -4.79
C GLY A 10 -8.52 3.01 -4.24
N ASP A 11 -7.90 2.97 -3.06
CA ASP A 11 -7.17 4.14 -2.54
C ASP A 11 -6.01 4.51 -3.46
N ILE A 12 -5.84 5.81 -3.69
CA ILE A 12 -4.66 6.36 -4.34
C ILE A 12 -3.58 6.59 -3.28
N VAL A 13 -2.40 6.00 -3.52
CA VAL A 13 -1.26 6.04 -2.62
C VAL A 13 0.03 6.36 -3.39
N LYS A 14 1.04 6.83 -2.67
CA LYS A 14 2.39 7.06 -3.19
C LYS A 14 3.43 6.59 -2.18
N LEU A 15 4.62 6.24 -2.66
CA LEU A 15 5.77 6.00 -1.78
C LEU A 15 6.19 7.30 -1.07
N LYS A 16 6.58 7.18 0.20
CA LYS A 16 7.16 8.29 0.98
C LYS A 16 8.40 8.91 0.33
N SER A 17 9.16 8.11 -0.42
CA SER A 17 10.34 8.55 -1.17
C SER A 17 10.00 9.31 -2.46
N GLY A 18 8.71 9.45 -2.81
CA GLY A 18 8.26 9.97 -4.10
C GLY A 18 8.00 8.87 -5.14
N GLY A 19 7.50 9.26 -6.30
CA GLY A 19 7.11 8.35 -7.38
C GLY A 19 5.74 8.70 -7.99
N PRO A 20 5.21 7.83 -8.86
CA PRO A 20 3.88 8.02 -9.43
C PRO A 20 2.79 7.81 -8.37
N ASP A 21 1.62 8.37 -8.63
CA ASP A 21 0.40 7.98 -7.92
C ASP A 21 0.03 6.55 -8.32
N MET A 22 -0.27 5.72 -7.34
CA MET A 22 -0.60 4.31 -7.53
C MET A 22 -1.94 4.00 -6.90
N THR A 23 -2.66 3.01 -7.43
CA THR A 23 -3.91 2.54 -6.85
C THR A 23 -3.66 1.24 -6.09
N VAL A 24 -4.19 1.13 -4.86
CA VAL A 24 -4.20 -0.12 -4.12
C VAL A 24 -5.10 -1.13 -4.85
N LYS A 25 -4.50 -2.23 -5.31
CA LYS A 25 -5.18 -3.34 -5.99
C LYS A 25 -5.60 -4.44 -5.04
N GLU A 26 -4.77 -4.74 -4.04
CA GLU A 26 -4.96 -5.86 -3.13
C GLU A 26 -4.32 -5.56 -1.76
N VAL A 27 -5.00 -5.97 -0.68
CA VAL A 27 -4.47 -5.92 0.69
C VAL A 27 -3.89 -7.29 1.04
N ILE A 28 -2.56 -7.38 1.13
CA ILE A 28 -1.84 -8.60 1.45
C ILE A 28 -1.56 -8.62 2.96
N LYS A 29 -2.38 -9.38 3.70
CA LYS A 29 -2.15 -9.62 5.13
C LYS A 29 -1.10 -10.73 5.25
N LYS A 30 0.03 -10.47 5.93
CA LYS A 30 0.91 -11.56 6.37
C LYS A 30 0.13 -12.40 7.39
N GLY A 31 0.03 -13.70 7.14
CA GLY A 31 -0.63 -14.64 8.05
C GLY A 31 -0.01 -14.60 9.45
N ILE A 32 -0.82 -14.93 10.45
CA ILE A 32 -0.44 -15.04 11.86
C ILE A 32 0.73 -16.04 11.96
N GLY A 33 1.95 -15.56 12.17
CA GLY A 33 3.14 -16.40 12.16
C GLY A 33 4.49 -15.68 12.33
N SER A 34 4.52 -14.35 12.23
CA SER A 34 5.67 -13.58 12.72
C SER A 34 5.52 -13.36 14.23
N ILE A 35 6.46 -13.91 14.99
CA ILE A 35 6.60 -13.87 16.46
C ILE A 35 6.81 -12.44 17.02
N ASP A 36 6.77 -11.41 16.17
CA ASP A 36 6.94 -10.02 16.58
C ASP A 36 5.58 -9.36 16.83
N HIS A 37 5.24 -9.27 18.12
CA HIS A 37 3.92 -8.98 18.66
C HIS A 37 3.40 -7.53 18.52
N ASP A 38 4.04 -6.63 17.75
CA ASP A 38 3.75 -5.18 17.91
C ASP A 38 3.56 -4.35 16.62
N SER A 39 3.45 -4.96 15.44
CA SER A 39 3.06 -4.18 14.26
C SER A 39 2.33 -4.99 13.19
N PHE A 40 1.23 -4.44 12.68
CA PHE A 40 0.62 -4.89 11.44
C PHE A 40 1.65 -4.80 10.32
N SER A 41 2.13 -5.96 9.88
CA SER A 41 3.10 -6.13 8.82
C SER A 41 2.43 -6.41 7.48
N GLY A 42 1.27 -5.80 7.24
CA GLY A 42 0.54 -5.91 5.97
C GLY A 42 1.28 -5.19 4.85
N SER A 43 1.26 -5.79 3.66
CA SER A 43 1.73 -5.16 2.43
C SER A 43 0.54 -4.92 1.50
N TYR A 44 0.70 -4.01 0.55
CA TYR A 44 -0.31 -3.69 -0.44
C TYR A 44 0.26 -3.97 -1.81
N ARG A 45 -0.49 -4.68 -2.65
CA ARG A 45 -0.20 -4.68 -4.08
C ARG A 45 -0.81 -3.42 -4.65
N CYS A 46 0.03 -2.59 -5.25
CA CYS A 46 -0.38 -1.38 -5.94
C CYS A 46 -0.17 -1.56 -7.45
N GLN A 47 -0.97 -0.86 -8.25
CA GLN A 47 -0.78 -0.77 -9.70
C GLN A 47 -0.82 0.69 -10.13
N TRP A 48 -0.07 1.02 -11.17
CA TRP A 48 -0.01 2.36 -11.74
C TRP A 48 0.29 2.31 -13.24
N PHE A 49 0.12 3.43 -13.91
CA PHE A 49 0.53 3.58 -15.30
C PHE A 49 1.90 4.26 -15.38
N ALA A 50 2.85 3.59 -16.04
CA ALA A 50 4.12 4.18 -16.46
C ALA A 50 4.03 4.50 -17.96
N GLY A 51 3.51 5.68 -18.28
CA GLY A 51 3.13 6.02 -19.65
C GLY A 51 1.96 5.13 -20.13
N LYS A 52 2.17 4.35 -21.19
CA LYS A 52 1.16 3.45 -21.76
C LYS A 52 1.16 2.04 -21.16
N LYS A 53 2.09 1.75 -20.23
CA LYS A 53 2.23 0.42 -19.64
C LYS A 53 1.58 0.39 -18.25
N LEU A 54 0.76 -0.62 -18.01
CA LEU A 54 0.30 -0.96 -16.65
C LEU A 54 1.44 -1.68 -15.92
N ASP A 55 1.85 -1.13 -14.78
CA ASP A 55 2.85 -1.72 -13.90
C ASP A 55 2.29 -1.95 -12.49
N ASN A 56 2.97 -2.78 -11.70
CA ASN A 56 2.52 -3.13 -10.36
C ASN A 56 3.68 -3.49 -9.43
N GLY A 57 3.44 -3.36 -8.13
CA GLY A 57 4.45 -3.60 -7.09
C GLY A 57 3.81 -3.89 -5.74
N VAL A 58 4.55 -4.53 -4.85
CA VAL A 58 4.10 -4.81 -3.48
C VAL A 58 4.91 -3.96 -2.50
N PHE A 59 4.21 -3.16 -1.70
CA PHE A 59 4.83 -2.21 -0.80
C PHE A 59 4.31 -2.38 0.63
N PRO A 60 5.16 -2.29 1.65
CA PRO A 60 4.71 -2.37 3.03
C PRO A 60 3.91 -1.11 3.41
N GLN A 61 2.95 -1.26 4.33
CA GLN A 61 2.06 -0.17 4.77
C GLN A 61 2.82 1.12 5.12
N GLU A 62 3.91 0.99 5.86
CA GLU A 62 4.71 2.11 6.36
C GLU A 62 5.46 2.88 5.27
N SER A 63 5.60 2.32 4.07
CA SER A 63 6.26 3.00 2.95
C SER A 63 5.30 3.88 2.14
N LEU A 64 4.00 3.75 2.35
CA LEU A 64 2.96 4.43 1.58
C LEU A 64 2.43 5.67 2.29
N LEU A 65 1.85 6.58 1.51
CA LEU A 65 1.08 7.74 1.93
C LEU A 65 -0.22 7.77 1.12
N LYS A 66 -1.35 8.08 1.76
CA LYS A 66 -2.62 8.31 1.04
C LYS A 66 -2.52 9.64 0.30
N VAL A 67 -2.89 9.64 -0.96
CA VAL A 67 -3.04 10.86 -1.77
C VAL A 67 -4.52 11.20 -1.73
N SER A 68 -4.89 12.37 -1.19
CA SER A 68 -6.28 12.83 -1.35
C SER A 68 -6.44 13.28 -2.80
N SER A 69 -7.36 12.67 -3.52
CA SER A 69 -7.92 13.29 -4.72
C SER A 69 -8.63 14.55 -4.25
N GLY A 70 -8.00 15.71 -4.45
CA GLY A 70 -8.69 16.98 -4.33
C GLY A 70 -9.74 17.04 -5.44
N GLU A 71 -11.00 17.18 -5.04
CA GLU A 71 -12.03 17.77 -5.91
C GLU A 71 -11.72 19.27 -6.13
#